data_AF-A0A1Y4LXH5-F1
#
_entry.id   AF-A0A1Y4LXH5-F1
#
_cell.length_a   1.000
_cell.length_b   1.000
_cell.length_c   1.000
_cell.angle_alpha   90.00
_cell.angle_beta   90.00
_cell.angle_gamma   90.00
#
_symmetry.space_group_name_H-M   'P 1'
#
loop_
_entity.id
_entity.type
_entity.pdbx_description
1 polymer ?
#
loop_
_entity_poly.entity_id
_entity_poly.type
_entity_poly.pdbx_seq_one_letter_code
_entity_poly.pdbx_strand_id
1 'polypeptide(L)'
;MERLTERLENGVINVKYASQHETAIHRLVTIEDILGNEYDLDRLRELVQADREGRCVVLPCKFGNKVYFPLLGRIIEKTVYSIVTFSNSQRIYCDGTSEFFRPENFGKTVFLTRAAAEKALEEMEENENG
;
A
#
# COMPACT_ATOMS: atom_id res chain seq x y z
N MET A 1 7.64 -2.79 21.44
CA MET A 1 7.72 -1.42 22.02
C MET A 1 6.87 -1.42 23.28
N GLU A 2 7.41 -0.96 24.41
CA GLU A 2 6.66 -0.93 25.68
C GLU A 2 5.65 0.22 25.72
N ARG A 3 4.59 0.03 26.50
CA ARG A 3 3.53 1.03 26.69
C ARG A 3 3.99 2.06 27.73
N LEU A 4 4.00 3.35 27.36
CA LEU A 4 4.43 4.46 28.23
C LEU A 4 3.28 5.15 28.98
N THR A 5 2.05 4.86 28.58
CA THR A 5 0.85 5.52 29.10
C THR A 5 -0.11 4.48 29.67
N GLU A 6 -0.70 4.78 30.81
CA GLU A 6 -1.70 3.95 31.46
C GLU A 6 -3.00 4.75 31.57
N ARG A 7 -4.14 4.08 31.43
CA ARG A 7 -5.43 4.67 31.72
C ARG A 7 -5.90 4.09 33.05
N LEU A 8 -6.00 4.93 34.07
CA LEU A 8 -6.46 4.54 35.40
C LEU A 8 -7.98 4.29 35.39
N GLU A 9 -8.50 3.65 36.43
CA GLU A 9 -9.93 3.32 36.56
C GLU A 9 -10.83 4.57 36.50
N ASN A 10 -10.34 5.70 37.00
CA ASN A 10 -11.03 6.99 36.95
C ASN A 10 -10.93 7.70 35.57
N GLY A 11 -10.33 7.06 34.57
CA GLY A 11 -10.17 7.58 33.22
C GLY A 11 -8.98 8.54 33.02
N VAL A 12 -8.27 8.91 34.10
CA VAL A 12 -7.08 9.76 34.01
C VAL A 12 -5.96 9.01 33.29
N ILE A 13 -5.27 9.71 32.39
CA ILE A 13 -4.09 9.20 31.70
C ILE A 13 -2.89 9.44 32.62
N ASN A 14 -2.24 8.36 33.02
CA ASN A 14 -1.00 8.39 33.78
C ASN A 14 0.19 8.17 32.82
N VAL A 15 1.20 9.03 32.96
CA VAL A 15 2.50 8.91 32.31
C VAL A 15 3.53 9.16 33.40
N LYS A 16 4.59 8.35 33.47
CA LYS A 16 5.71 8.58 34.41
C LYS A 16 6.53 9.80 33.95
N TYR A 17 5.94 10.99 34.07
CA TYR A 17 6.43 12.21 33.45
C TYR A 17 7.87 12.53 33.87
N ALA A 18 8.19 12.37 35.16
CA ALA A 18 9.52 12.63 35.69
C ALA A 18 10.65 11.84 35.00
N SER A 19 10.38 10.65 34.45
CA SER A 19 11.40 9.82 33.79
C SER A 19 11.14 9.54 32.31
N GLN A 20 9.94 9.81 31.80
CA GLN A 20 9.52 9.40 30.45
C GLN A 20 8.96 10.55 29.60
N HIS A 21 8.94 11.80 30.09
CA HIS A 21 8.37 12.93 29.34
C HIS A 21 9.03 13.11 27.96
N GLU A 22 10.36 13.08 27.89
CA GLU A 22 11.10 13.22 26.63
C GLU A 22 10.76 12.09 25.65
N THR A 23 10.79 10.83 26.11
CA THR A 23 10.40 9.67 25.28
C THR A 23 8.95 9.74 24.80
N ALA A 24 8.02 10.18 25.67
CA ALA A 24 6.61 10.32 25.34
C ALA A 24 6.40 11.40 24.28
N ILE A 25 7.08 12.54 24.40
CA ILE A 25 7.03 13.64 23.43
C ILE A 25 7.63 13.19 22.09
N HIS A 26 8.79 12.54 22.07
CA HIS A 26 9.38 12.03 20.82
C HIS A 26 8.46 11.04 20.09
N ARG A 27 7.79 10.15 20.82
CA ARG A 27 6.83 9.22 20.23
C ARG A 27 5.60 9.93 19.68
N LEU A 28 5.13 10.98 20.35
CA LEU A 28 4.03 11.79 19.82
C LEU A 28 4.43 12.47 18.52
N VAL A 29 5.60 13.13 18.49
CA VAL A 29 6.15 13.75 17.27
C VAL A 29 6.27 12.72 16.14
N THR A 30 6.81 11.54 16.42
CA THR A 30 6.92 10.47 15.41
C THR A 30 5.56 10.04 14.86
N ILE A 31 4.54 9.97 15.72
CA ILE A 31 3.18 9.62 15.30
C ILE A 31 2.56 10.74 14.46
N GLU A 32 2.75 12.00 14.86
CA GLU A 32 2.29 13.18 14.11
C GLU A 32 2.99 13.29 12.75
N ASP A 33 4.29 12.98 12.66
CA ASP A 33 5.03 12.94 11.39
C ASP A 33 4.48 11.85 10.44
N ILE A 34 4.03 10.72 10.99
CA ILE A 34 3.45 9.61 10.20
C ILE A 34 2.03 9.93 9.75
N LEU A 35 1.20 10.45 10.65
CA LEU A 35 -0.23 10.66 10.42
C LEU A 35 -0.54 12.01 9.77
N GLY A 36 0.37 12.97 9.88
CA GLY A 36 0.13 14.37 9.57
C GLY A 36 -0.76 15.07 10.60
N ASN A 37 -1.21 16.27 10.25
CA ASN A 37 -2.02 17.11 11.14
C ASN A 37 -3.52 16.76 11.13
N GLU A 38 -3.97 16.01 10.12
CA GLU A 38 -5.37 15.67 9.91
C GLU A 38 -5.54 14.15 9.95
N TYR A 39 -5.87 13.62 11.13
CA TYR A 39 -6.18 12.20 11.30
C TYR A 39 -7.40 11.98 12.20
N ASP A 40 -8.12 10.90 11.90
CA ASP A 40 -9.29 10.47 12.65
C ASP A 40 -8.91 9.25 13.52
N LEU A 41 -8.99 9.41 14.85
CA LEU A 41 -8.67 8.36 15.81
C LEU A 41 -9.62 7.15 15.70
N ASP A 42 -10.88 7.36 15.35
CA ASP A 42 -11.85 6.28 15.18
C ASP A 42 -11.49 5.46 13.94
N ARG A 43 -11.14 6.15 12.84
CA ARG A 43 -10.65 5.47 11.63
C ARG A 43 -9.36 4.68 11.88
N LEU A 44 -8.42 5.23 12.64
CA LEU A 44 -7.19 4.52 12.99
C LEU A 44 -7.47 3.27 13.83
N ARG A 45 -8.44 3.35 14.74
CA ARG A 45 -8.87 2.21 15.54
C ARG A 45 -9.46 1.10 14.68
N GLU A 46 -10.31 1.45 13.71
CA GLU A 46 -10.85 0.50 12.74
C GLU A 46 -9.74 -0.20 11.93
N LEU A 47 -8.75 0.56 11.45
CA LEU A 47 -7.64 0.03 10.66
C LEU A 47 -6.76 -0.92 11.48
N VAL A 48 -6.40 -0.55 12.71
CA VAL A 48 -5.63 -1.42 13.61
C VAL A 48 -6.40 -2.71 13.94
N GLN A 49 -7.70 -2.62 14.13
CA GLN A 49 -8.52 -3.81 14.39
C GLN A 49 -8.64 -4.69 13.15
N ALA A 50 -8.82 -4.10 11.96
CA ALA A 50 -8.84 -4.83 10.70
C ALA A 50 -7.53 -5.55 10.43
N ASP A 51 -6.39 -4.92 10.75
CA ASP A 51 -5.07 -5.53 10.62
C ASP A 51 -4.91 -6.74 11.55
N ARG A 52 -5.27 -6.59 12.84
CA ARG A 52 -5.25 -7.69 13.82
C ARG A 52 -6.15 -8.86 13.45
N GLU A 53 -7.29 -8.58 12.82
CA GLU A 53 -8.24 -9.59 12.35
C GLU A 53 -7.86 -10.17 10.98
N GLY A 54 -6.73 -9.76 10.39
CA GLY A 54 -6.27 -10.24 9.08
C GLY A 54 -7.14 -9.79 7.91
N ARG A 55 -7.91 -8.71 8.05
CA ARG A 55 -8.77 -8.13 7.01
C ARG A 55 -8.04 -7.12 6.12
N CYS A 56 -6.88 -6.64 6.53
CA CYS A 56 -6.07 -5.71 5.73
C CYS A 56 -5.38 -6.43 4.58
N VAL A 57 -5.44 -5.80 3.40
CA VAL A 57 -4.81 -6.29 2.16
C VAL A 57 -4.07 -5.14 1.51
N VAL A 58 -2.77 -5.34 1.24
CA VAL A 58 -1.96 -4.37 0.50
C VAL A 58 -2.01 -4.72 -0.97
N LEU A 59 -2.59 -3.83 -1.77
CA LEU A 59 -2.72 -4.00 -3.21
C LEU A 59 -1.62 -3.25 -3.94
N PRO A 60 -1.08 -3.78 -5.05
CA PRO A 60 -0.05 -3.09 -5.85
C PRO A 60 -0.64 -1.92 -6.66
N CYS A 61 -1.98 -1.81 -6.75
CA CYS A 61 -2.68 -0.76 -7.48
C CYS A 61 -4.04 -0.48 -6.85
N LYS A 62 -4.69 0.60 -7.30
CA LYS A 62 -6.04 1.01 -6.89
C LYS A 62 -6.99 0.98 -8.09
N PHE A 63 -8.29 0.89 -7.82
CA PHE A 63 -9.33 1.13 -8.81
C PHE A 63 -9.11 2.48 -9.50
N GLY A 64 -9.29 2.51 -10.83
CA GLY A 64 -9.06 3.69 -11.65
C GLY A 64 -7.58 4.00 -11.93
N ASN A 65 -6.62 3.25 -11.38
CA ASN A 65 -5.23 3.40 -11.80
C ASN A 65 -5.05 2.98 -13.25
N LYS A 66 -4.20 3.73 -13.96
CA LYS A 66 -3.65 3.30 -15.25
C LYS A 66 -2.54 2.30 -15.01
N VAL A 67 -2.52 1.25 -15.82
CA VAL A 67 -1.44 0.26 -15.88
C VAL A 67 -0.92 0.15 -17.30
N TYR A 68 0.36 -0.15 -17.41
CA TYR A 68 1.12 -0.16 -18.64
C TYR A 68 1.86 -1.48 -18.78
N PHE A 69 1.82 -2.10 -19.95
CA PHE A 69 2.57 -3.33 -20.21
C PHE A 69 2.98 -3.42 -21.68
N PRO A 70 4.18 -3.96 -21.97
CA PRO A 70 4.61 -4.22 -23.33
C PRO A 70 3.84 -5.40 -23.94
N LEU A 71 3.40 -5.23 -25.18
CA LEU A 71 2.81 -6.28 -25.99
C LEU A 71 3.15 -6.03 -27.47
N LEU A 72 3.86 -6.97 -28.10
CA LEU A 72 4.24 -6.91 -29.52
C LEU A 72 4.97 -5.59 -29.89
N GLY A 73 6.00 -5.21 -29.12
CA GLY A 73 6.80 -4.00 -29.38
C GLY A 73 6.08 -2.69 -29.07
N ARG A 74 4.96 -2.71 -28.34
CA ARG A 74 4.17 -1.53 -28.03
C ARG A 74 3.75 -1.51 -26.57
N ILE A 75 3.66 -0.30 -26.01
CA ILE A 75 3.09 -0.13 -24.67
C ILE A 75 1.57 -0.01 -24.76
N ILE A 76 0.90 -0.95 -24.11
CA ILE A 76 -0.55 -0.94 -23.93
C ILE A 76 -0.87 -0.24 -22.62
N GLU A 77 -1.80 0.71 -22.67
CA GLU A 77 -2.35 1.40 -21.50
C GLU A 77 -3.75 0.89 -21.23
N LYS A 78 -4.03 0.52 -19.97
CA LYS A 78 -5.35 0.08 -19.50
C LYS A 78 -5.68 0.67 -18.14
N THR A 79 -6.97 0.64 -17.76
CA THR A 79 -7.47 1.13 -16.47
C THR A 79 -7.94 -0.04 -15.61
N VAL A 80 -7.51 -0.08 -14.35
CA VAL A 80 -7.97 -1.08 -13.37
C VAL A 80 -9.44 -0.82 -13.03
N TYR A 81 -10.32 -1.80 -13.29
CA TYR A 81 -11.75 -1.67 -12.99
C TYR A 81 -12.25 -2.66 -11.95
N SER A 82 -11.53 -3.75 -11.68
CA SER A 82 -11.91 -4.74 -10.66
C SER A 82 -10.70 -5.42 -10.05
N ILE A 83 -10.75 -5.63 -8.72
CA ILE A 83 -9.76 -6.41 -7.99
C ILE A 83 -10.52 -7.47 -7.19
N VAL A 84 -10.28 -8.73 -7.51
CA VAL A 84 -10.95 -9.87 -6.90
C VAL A 84 -9.94 -10.64 -6.06
N THR A 85 -10.26 -10.84 -4.77
CA THR A 85 -9.43 -11.61 -3.84
C THR A 85 -10.03 -13.00 -3.64
N PHE A 86 -9.21 -14.02 -3.84
CA PHE A 86 -9.48 -15.42 -3.54
C PHE A 86 -8.65 -15.86 -2.33
N SER A 87 -8.93 -17.05 -1.79
CA SER A 87 -8.24 -17.58 -0.60
C SER A 87 -6.71 -17.66 -0.72
N ASN A 88 -6.18 -17.76 -1.94
CA ASN A 88 -4.74 -17.92 -2.20
C ASN A 88 -4.21 -17.06 -3.36
N SER A 89 -5.02 -16.14 -3.89
CA SER A 89 -4.60 -15.32 -5.03
C SER A 89 -5.43 -14.05 -5.18
N GLN A 90 -4.90 -13.08 -5.90
CA GLN A 90 -5.65 -11.89 -6.31
C GLN A 90 -5.60 -11.74 -7.82
N ARG A 91 -6.68 -11.22 -8.39
CA ARG A 91 -6.82 -10.95 -9.82
C ARG A 91 -7.19 -9.50 -10.02
N ILE A 92 -6.36 -8.80 -10.78
CA ILE A 92 -6.57 -7.41 -11.17
C ILE A 92 -7.06 -7.41 -12.61
N TYR A 93 -8.31 -6.96 -12.81
CA TYR A 93 -8.93 -6.86 -14.12
C TYR A 93 -8.87 -5.42 -14.62
N CYS A 94 -8.54 -5.28 -15.91
CA CYS A 94 -8.44 -3.99 -16.58
C CYS A 94 -9.43 -3.88 -17.74
N ASP A 95 -9.76 -2.66 -18.14
CA ASP A 95 -10.74 -2.40 -19.19
C ASP A 95 -10.35 -2.98 -20.56
N GLY A 96 -11.32 -3.54 -21.29
CA GLY A 96 -11.08 -4.06 -22.64
C GLY A 96 -9.96 -5.11 -22.74
N THR A 97 -9.73 -5.88 -21.67
CA THR A 97 -8.92 -7.11 -21.68
C THR A 97 -9.78 -8.26 -21.16
N SER A 98 -9.66 -9.43 -21.78
CA SER A 98 -10.25 -10.68 -21.28
C SER A 98 -9.39 -11.35 -20.20
N GLU A 99 -8.14 -10.91 -20.04
CA GLU A 99 -7.17 -11.44 -19.09
C GLU A 99 -7.06 -10.57 -17.83
N PHE A 100 -6.50 -11.17 -16.77
CA PHE A 100 -6.23 -10.51 -15.49
C PHE A 100 -4.74 -10.54 -15.18
N PHE A 101 -4.29 -9.55 -14.42
CA PHE A 101 -2.95 -9.54 -13.83
C PHE A 101 -2.99 -10.08 -12.41
N ARG A 102 -1.89 -10.69 -11.99
CA ARG A 102 -1.66 -11.01 -10.58
C ARG A 102 -0.77 -9.95 -9.94
N PRO A 103 -0.79 -9.79 -8.60
CA PRO A 103 0.09 -8.84 -7.94
C PRO A 103 1.56 -9.04 -8.28
N GLU A 104 2.01 -10.28 -8.48
CA GLU A 104 3.41 -10.60 -8.77
C GLU A 104 3.87 -10.17 -10.18
N ASN A 105 2.94 -9.75 -11.05
CA ASN A 105 3.27 -9.18 -12.36
C ASN A 105 3.69 -7.71 -12.27
N PHE A 106 3.28 -6.99 -11.21
CA PHE A 106 3.59 -5.58 -11.05
C PHE A 106 5.09 -5.37 -10.81
N GLY A 107 5.68 -4.42 -11.56
CA GLY A 107 7.11 -4.14 -11.57
C GLY A 107 7.95 -5.12 -12.39
N LYS A 108 7.34 -6.14 -13.01
CA LYS A 108 8.02 -7.11 -13.89
C LYS A 108 7.52 -7.03 -15.32
N THR A 109 6.22 -7.22 -15.51
CA THR A 109 5.57 -7.21 -16.83
C THR A 109 4.41 -6.22 -16.90
N VAL A 110 3.99 -5.68 -15.75
CA VAL A 110 2.93 -4.67 -15.63
C VAL A 110 3.44 -3.54 -14.76
N PHE A 111 3.20 -2.29 -15.14
CA PHE A 111 3.76 -1.12 -14.49
C PHE A 111 2.70 -0.06 -14.22
N LEU A 112 2.89 0.72 -13.15
CA LEU A 112 1.99 1.84 -12.80
C LEU A 112 2.32 3.13 -13.57
N THR A 113 3.46 3.17 -14.26
CA THR A 113 3.89 4.32 -15.05
C THR A 113 4.28 3.88 -16.45
N ARG A 114 3.99 4.74 -17.44
CA ARG A 114 4.37 4.50 -18.82
C ARG A 114 5.89 4.39 -18.99
N ALA A 115 6.64 5.30 -18.37
CA ALA A 115 8.10 5.33 -18.43
C ALA A 115 8.74 4.03 -17.91
N ALA A 116 8.21 3.42 -16.85
CA ALA A 116 8.72 2.14 -16.37
C ALA A 116 8.44 0.99 -17.37
N ALA A 117 7.30 1.04 -18.07
CA ALA A 117 6.98 0.06 -19.10
C ALA A 117 7.83 0.25 -20.37
N GLU A 118 8.12 1.50 -20.76
CA GLU A 118 9.01 1.81 -21.89
C GLU A 118 10.44 1.31 -21.63
N LYS A 119 10.98 1.57 -20.43
CA LYS A 119 12.29 1.04 -20.02
C LYS A 119 12.33 -0.49 -20.06
N ALA A 120 11.28 -1.15 -19.58
CA ALA A 120 11.20 -2.60 -19.62
C ALA A 120 11.10 -3.15 -21.06
N LEU A 121 10.44 -2.43 -21.97
CA LEU A 121 10.39 -2.81 -23.39
C LEU A 121 11.76 -2.68 -24.06
N GLU A 122 12.48 -1.57 -23.81
CA GLU A 122 13.84 -1.37 -24.32
C GLU A 122 14.78 -2.49 -23.85
N GLU A 123 14.74 -2.85 -22.57
CA GLU A 123 15.55 -3.97 -22.03
C GLU A 123 15.21 -5.31 -22.70
N MET A 124 13.94 -5.55 -23.07
CA MET A 124 13.54 -6.76 -23.80
C MET A 124 14.08 -6.75 -25.24
N GLU A 125 13.97 -5.62 -25.94
CA GLU A 125 14.47 -5.48 -27.31
C GLU A 125 16.01 -5.56 -27.39
N GLU A 126 16.72 -5.04 -26.39
CA GLU A 126 18.19 -5.17 -26.30
C GLU A 126 18.62 -6.63 -26.10
N ASN A 127 17.92 -7.37 -25.24
CA ASN A 127 18.22 -8.79 -24.99
C ASN A 127 17.88 -9.70 -26.17
N GLU A 128 16.91 -9.35 -27.01
CA GLU A 128 16.59 -10.10 -28.23
C GLU A 128 17.59 -9.85 -29.38
N ASN A 129 18.28 -8.70 -29.35
CA ASN A 129 19.18 -8.26 -30.42
C ASN A 129 20.68 -8.40 -30.10
N GLY A 130 21.07 -8.86 -28.90
CA GLY A 130 22.45 -9.07 -28.45
C GLY A 130 22.87 -10.53 -28.42
#